data_AF-A0A528LXW5-F1
#
_entry.id   AF-A0A528LXW5-F1
#
_cell.length_a   1.000
_cell.length_b   1.000
_cell.length_c   1.000
_cell.angle_alpha   90.00
_cell.angle_beta   90.00
_cell.angle_gamma   90.00
#
_symmetry.space_group_name_H-M   'P 1'
#
loop_
_entity.id
_entity.type
_entity.pdbx_description
1 polymer ?
#
loop_
_entity_poly.entity_id
_entity_poly.type
_entity_poly.pdbx_seq_one_letter_code
_entity_poly.pdbx_strand_id
1 'polypeptide(L)'
;MWEVSSSTGFPAMGSWVQDKAANKIWLVCVKATFDILADGSTRPSENQVPPFIQGQPLDGDYEKSLIYEADFLGVKPCTDVLVNGTAWSPKGKPITELDVGFQVGAVHKRLTVFGNRWWTVNLAGQRVIASPDPFLKMPIRYEAAFGGWDRTASNPKDHRLEARNPVGRGFISNPNGCLGRPLPNIEYPANLISSVASRPAPAGFNAVACHW
;
A
#
# COMPACT_ATOMS: atom_id res chain seq x y z
N MET A 1 19.75 -24.78 22.05
CA MET A 1 19.17 -23.74 21.18
C MET A 1 18.21 -24.47 20.24
N TRP A 2 16.98 -23.96 20.03
CA TRP A 2 16.03 -24.63 19.14
C TRP A 2 16.45 -24.34 17.70
N GLU A 3 16.48 -25.36 16.85
CA GLU A 3 16.90 -25.26 15.45
C GLU A 3 15.82 -25.88 14.57
N VAL A 4 15.58 -25.28 13.40
CA VAL A 4 14.65 -25.80 12.40
C VAL A 4 15.42 -26.59 11.36
N SER A 5 15.16 -27.89 11.28
CA SER A 5 15.58 -28.73 10.15
C SER A 5 14.37 -28.97 9.24
N SER A 6 14.53 -28.68 7.95
CA SER A 6 13.44 -28.72 6.96
C SER A 6 13.81 -29.64 5.81
N SER A 7 12.93 -30.61 5.51
CA SER A 7 13.03 -31.48 4.34
C SER A 7 12.17 -31.00 3.16
N THR A 8 11.59 -29.80 3.26
CA THR A 8 10.61 -29.29 2.28
C THR A 8 11.23 -28.80 0.96
N GLY A 9 12.55 -28.59 0.93
CA GLY A 9 13.25 -27.95 -0.20
C GLY A 9 13.10 -26.43 -0.24
N PHE A 10 12.40 -25.83 0.73
CA PHE A 10 12.19 -24.37 0.82
C PHE A 10 12.81 -23.78 2.09
N PRO A 11 13.18 -22.48 2.06
CA PRO A 11 13.63 -21.78 3.26
C PRO A 11 12.64 -21.93 4.42
N ALA A 12 13.18 -22.32 5.56
CA ALA A 12 12.44 -22.44 6.80
C ALA A 12 13.22 -21.78 7.94
N MET A 13 12.50 -21.15 8.85
CA MET A 13 13.09 -20.49 10.01
C MET A 13 12.13 -20.57 11.20
N GLY A 14 12.71 -20.66 12.40
CA GLY A 14 11.97 -20.62 13.66
C GLY A 14 12.27 -19.34 14.42
N SER A 15 11.26 -18.75 15.06
CA SER A 15 11.43 -17.60 15.94
C SER A 15 10.47 -17.68 17.13
N TRP A 16 10.86 -17.05 18.24
CA TRP A 16 9.99 -16.89 19.39
C TRP A 16 9.08 -15.70 19.19
N VAL A 17 7.78 -15.90 19.39
CA VAL A 17 6.79 -14.83 19.51
C VAL A 17 6.12 -14.92 20.88
N GLN A 18 5.47 -13.84 21.30
CA GLN A 18 4.71 -13.81 22.54
C GLN A 18 3.26 -13.43 22.27
N ASP A 19 2.33 -14.10 22.95
CA ASP A 19 0.93 -13.69 22.95
C ASP A 19 0.66 -12.59 24.00
N LYS A 20 -0.61 -12.16 24.07
CA LYS A 20 -1.03 -11.12 25.02
C LYS A 20 -0.92 -11.54 26.49
N ALA A 21 -0.83 -12.83 26.79
CA ALA A 21 -0.65 -13.38 28.13
C ALA A 21 0.84 -13.68 28.44
N ALA A 22 1.76 -13.22 27.59
CA ALA A 22 3.20 -13.44 27.68
C ALA A 22 3.63 -14.91 27.55
N ASN A 23 2.77 -15.79 27.03
CA ASN A 23 3.17 -17.14 26.69
C ASN A 23 4.18 -17.10 25.54
N LYS A 24 5.27 -17.85 25.69
CA LYS A 24 6.29 -17.98 24.64
C LYS A 24 5.85 -19.04 23.65
N ILE A 25 5.66 -18.64 22.41
CA ILE A 25 5.26 -19.52 21.32
C ILE A 25 6.46 -19.64 20.38
N TRP A 26 6.91 -20.88 20.13
CA TRP A 26 7.89 -21.15 19.09
C TRP A 26 7.15 -21.30 17.76
N LEU A 27 7.35 -20.33 16.85
CA LEU A 27 6.70 -20.32 15.55
C LEU A 27 7.71 -20.73 14.48
N VAL A 28 7.32 -21.71 13.65
CA VAL A 28 8.11 -22.16 12.50
C VAL A 28 7.41 -21.67 11.23
N CYS A 29 8.15 -20.94 10.41
CA CYS A 29 7.68 -20.47 9.10
C CYS A 29 8.44 -21.20 8.00
N VAL A 30 7.72 -21.69 7.00
CA VAL A 30 8.26 -22.18 5.74
C VAL A 30 7.77 -21.24 4.64
N LYS A 31 8.67 -20.73 3.80
CA LYS A 31 8.35 -19.76 2.75
C LYS A 31 8.86 -20.25 1.42
N ALA A 32 7.97 -20.31 0.45
CA ALA A 32 8.26 -20.71 -0.92
C ALA A 32 7.96 -19.56 -1.88
N THR A 33 8.93 -19.21 -2.70
CA THR A 33 8.79 -18.22 -3.77
C THR A 33 8.56 -18.94 -5.09
N PHE A 34 7.58 -18.46 -5.87
CA PHE A 34 7.27 -18.99 -7.19
C PHE A 34 7.36 -17.90 -8.24
N ASP A 35 7.91 -18.26 -9.41
CA ASP A 35 7.81 -17.43 -10.61
C ASP A 35 6.44 -17.67 -11.24
N ILE A 36 5.81 -16.60 -11.76
CA ILE A 36 4.63 -16.69 -12.62
C ILE A 36 5.11 -16.55 -14.06
N LEU A 37 4.90 -17.57 -14.89
CA LEU A 37 5.35 -17.61 -16.28
C LEU A 37 4.36 -16.89 -17.19
N ALA A 38 4.78 -16.63 -18.44
CA ALA A 38 3.97 -15.89 -19.42
C ALA A 38 2.63 -16.57 -19.76
N ASP A 39 2.55 -17.90 -19.60
CA ASP A 39 1.33 -18.68 -19.79
C ASP A 39 0.46 -18.76 -18.52
N GLY A 40 0.86 -18.09 -17.44
CA GLY A 40 0.16 -18.09 -16.15
C GLY A 40 0.46 -19.29 -15.26
N SER A 41 1.25 -20.26 -15.73
CA SER A 41 1.72 -21.36 -14.88
C SER A 41 2.76 -20.87 -13.87
N THR A 42 2.98 -21.65 -12.81
CA THR A 42 3.96 -21.32 -11.77
C THR A 42 5.02 -22.40 -11.64
N ARG A 43 6.21 -21.98 -11.22
CA ARG A 43 7.30 -22.89 -10.82
C ARG A 43 8.04 -22.34 -9.61
N PRO A 44 8.65 -23.19 -8.76
CA PRO A 44 9.57 -22.71 -7.74
C PRO A 44 10.63 -21.79 -8.35
N SER A 45 10.81 -20.60 -7.78
CA SER A 45 11.82 -19.66 -8.24
C SER A 45 13.22 -20.18 -7.91
N GLU A 46 14.21 -19.92 -8.76
CA GLU A 46 15.62 -20.18 -8.42
C GLU A 46 16.07 -19.29 -7.24
N ASN A 47 15.47 -18.10 -7.11
CA ASN A 47 15.75 -17.16 -6.03
C ASN A 47 14.69 -17.26 -4.94
N GLN A 48 14.89 -18.20 -4.01
CA GLN A 48 14.02 -18.33 -2.85
C GLN A 48 14.24 -17.19 -1.85
N VAL A 49 13.15 -16.64 -1.32
CA VAL A 49 13.20 -15.57 -0.31
C VAL A 49 12.96 -16.19 1.07
N PRO A 50 13.87 -16.02 2.05
CA PRO A 50 13.68 -16.56 3.38
C PRO A 50 12.54 -15.85 4.13
N PRO A 51 11.98 -16.47 5.18
CA PRO A 51 11.03 -15.79 6.05
C PRO A 51 11.62 -14.53 6.69
N PHE A 52 10.83 -13.46 6.81
CA PHE A 52 11.23 -12.19 7.41
C PHE A 52 10.78 -12.08 8.86
N ILE A 53 11.71 -11.74 9.76
CA ILE A 53 11.38 -11.44 11.17
C ILE A 53 10.70 -10.08 11.31
N GLN A 54 11.00 -9.14 10.42
CA GLN A 54 10.48 -7.78 10.41
C GLN A 54 9.93 -7.42 9.04
N GLY A 55 8.99 -6.47 8.99
CA GLY A 55 8.52 -5.90 7.72
C GLY A 55 9.67 -5.36 6.88
N GLN A 56 9.56 -5.52 5.56
CA GLN A 56 10.53 -5.08 4.58
C GLN A 56 10.06 -3.78 3.92
N PRO A 57 10.63 -2.62 4.30
CA PRO A 57 10.26 -1.35 3.69
C PRO A 57 10.75 -1.23 2.24
N LEU A 58 10.03 -0.44 1.46
CA LEU A 58 10.47 -0.03 0.13
C LEU A 58 11.82 0.70 0.20
N ASP A 59 12.76 0.28 -0.63
CA ASP A 59 14.13 0.81 -0.70
C ASP A 59 14.89 0.79 0.65
N GLY A 60 14.46 -0.01 1.63
CA GLY A 60 15.05 -0.01 2.97
C GLY A 60 14.65 1.17 3.87
N ASP A 61 13.68 1.99 3.45
CA ASP A 61 13.28 3.23 4.13
C ASP A 61 11.98 3.05 4.94
N TYR A 62 12.09 3.05 6.27
CA TYR A 62 10.96 2.83 7.18
C TYR A 62 9.93 3.97 7.20
N GLU A 63 10.23 5.11 6.57
CA GLU A 63 9.26 6.18 6.36
C GLU A 63 8.39 5.95 5.11
N LYS A 64 8.57 4.82 4.41
CA LYS A 64 7.83 4.42 3.21
C LYS A 64 6.93 3.20 3.45
N SER A 65 6.14 2.88 2.42
CA SER A 65 5.32 1.66 2.38
C SER A 65 6.17 0.39 2.52
N LEU A 66 5.57 -0.67 3.06
CA LEU A 66 6.16 -2.00 3.07
C LEU A 66 5.97 -2.72 1.74
N ILE A 67 6.99 -3.48 1.34
CA ILE A 67 6.91 -4.47 0.26
C ILE A 67 6.44 -5.81 0.81
N TYR A 68 6.94 -6.21 1.97
CA TYR A 68 6.52 -7.40 2.70
C TYR A 68 6.30 -7.06 4.16
N GLU A 69 5.30 -7.69 4.79
CA GLU A 69 5.19 -7.67 6.25
C GLU A 69 6.05 -8.79 6.86
N ALA A 70 6.25 -8.77 8.18
CA ALA A 70 6.86 -9.87 8.89
C ALA A 70 6.10 -11.20 8.69
N ASP A 71 6.83 -12.30 8.58
CA ASP A 71 6.26 -13.65 8.44
C ASP A 71 5.95 -14.28 9.81
N PHE A 72 6.63 -13.83 10.88
CA PHE A 72 6.45 -14.31 12.26
C PHE A 72 5.39 -13.51 13.01
N LEU A 73 4.19 -13.48 12.45
CA LEU A 73 3.00 -12.97 13.13
C LEU A 73 2.29 -14.12 13.85
N GLY A 74 1.42 -13.81 14.80
CA GLY A 74 0.60 -14.80 15.48
C GLY A 74 -0.32 -15.59 14.52
N VAL A 75 -1.28 -16.33 15.07
CA VAL A 75 -2.20 -17.15 14.27
C VAL A 75 -2.88 -16.32 13.18
N LYS A 76 -2.71 -16.74 11.92
CA LYS A 76 -3.44 -16.18 10.76
C LYS A 76 -4.68 -17.03 10.49
N PRO A 77 -5.90 -16.56 10.84
CA PRO A 77 -7.12 -17.34 10.64
C PRO A 77 -7.49 -17.48 9.15
N CYS A 78 -6.94 -16.61 8.30
CA CYS A 78 -7.23 -16.51 6.87
C CYS A 78 -5.94 -16.27 6.06
N THR A 79 -6.05 -16.35 4.73
CA THR A 79 -4.97 -16.03 3.80
C THR A 79 -4.97 -14.55 3.43
N ASP A 80 -3.81 -13.92 3.51
CA ASP A 80 -3.57 -12.57 2.99
C ASP A 80 -3.21 -12.65 1.50
N VAL A 81 -3.78 -11.77 0.68
CA VAL A 81 -3.38 -11.59 -0.72
C VAL A 81 -2.87 -10.18 -0.91
N LEU A 82 -1.56 -10.05 -1.13
CA LEU A 82 -0.88 -8.78 -1.29
C LEU A 82 -0.28 -8.69 -2.70
N VAL A 83 -0.38 -7.52 -3.32
CA VAL A 83 0.18 -7.26 -4.65
C VAL A 83 1.06 -6.02 -4.62
N ASN A 84 2.33 -6.21 -4.95
CA ASN A 84 3.26 -5.12 -5.23
C ASN A 84 3.32 -4.92 -6.74
N GLY A 85 2.83 -3.77 -7.23
CA GLY A 85 2.65 -3.57 -8.66
C GLY A 85 2.68 -2.12 -9.12
N THR A 86 2.63 -1.95 -10.43
CA THR A 86 2.55 -0.66 -11.11
C THR A 86 1.40 -0.75 -12.11
N ALA A 87 0.51 0.24 -12.12
CA ALA A 87 -0.51 0.38 -13.14
C ALA A 87 0.17 0.84 -14.44
N TRP A 88 -0.04 0.12 -15.54
CA TRP A 88 0.51 0.45 -16.85
C TRP A 88 -0.60 0.81 -17.83
N SER A 89 -0.39 1.89 -18.57
CA SER A 89 -1.29 2.31 -19.62
C SER A 89 -1.42 1.24 -20.72
N PRO A 90 -2.63 0.93 -21.21
CA PRO A 90 -2.81 0.00 -22.31
C PRO A 90 -2.13 0.50 -23.59
N LYS A 91 -1.45 -0.41 -24.31
CA LYS A 91 -0.80 -0.14 -25.60
C LYS A 91 0.24 1.02 -25.58
N GLY A 92 0.76 1.38 -24.41
CA GLY A 92 1.79 2.41 -24.26
C GLY A 92 1.33 3.82 -24.62
N LYS A 93 0.03 4.11 -24.54
CA LYS A 93 -0.52 5.45 -24.79
C LYS A 93 -0.79 6.17 -23.46
N PRO A 94 -0.34 7.43 -23.26
CA PRO A 94 -0.63 8.16 -22.04
C PRO A 94 -2.14 8.28 -21.76
N ILE A 95 -2.53 8.03 -20.52
CA ILE A 95 -3.91 8.13 -20.03
C ILE A 95 -3.95 8.92 -18.72
N THR A 96 -5.08 9.52 -18.39
CA THR A 96 -5.23 10.31 -17.16
C THR A 96 -5.80 9.49 -15.99
N GLU A 97 -6.45 8.38 -16.31
CA GLU A 97 -7.15 7.51 -15.36
C GLU A 97 -7.18 6.06 -15.88
N LEU A 98 -7.10 5.09 -14.96
CA LEU A 98 -7.19 3.66 -15.24
C LEU A 98 -7.73 2.89 -14.03
N ASP A 99 -8.72 2.04 -14.25
CA ASP A 99 -9.09 1.01 -13.28
C ASP A 99 -8.14 -0.19 -13.36
N VAL A 100 -7.66 -0.63 -12.20
CA VAL A 100 -6.82 -1.83 -12.04
C VAL A 100 -7.38 -2.72 -10.93
N GLY A 101 -7.11 -4.02 -11.02
CA GLY A 101 -7.59 -4.97 -10.03
C GLY A 101 -6.92 -6.32 -10.15
N PHE A 102 -7.15 -7.14 -9.13
CA PHE A 102 -6.79 -8.55 -9.13
C PHE A 102 -7.94 -9.38 -8.57
N GLN A 103 -7.92 -10.67 -8.88
CA GLN A 103 -8.81 -11.67 -8.31
C GLN A 103 -8.04 -12.95 -7.99
N VAL A 104 -8.24 -13.50 -6.80
CA VAL A 104 -7.74 -14.79 -6.34
C VAL A 104 -8.91 -15.54 -5.69
N GLY A 105 -9.45 -16.52 -6.40
CA GLY A 105 -10.68 -17.20 -5.97
C GLY A 105 -11.84 -16.20 -5.78
N ALA A 106 -12.40 -16.15 -4.58
CA ALA A 106 -13.47 -15.21 -4.21
C ALA A 106 -12.95 -13.80 -3.84
N VAL A 107 -11.66 -13.66 -3.53
CA VAL A 107 -11.06 -12.38 -3.17
C VAL A 107 -10.82 -11.57 -4.44
N HIS A 108 -11.45 -10.41 -4.55
CA HIS A 108 -11.19 -9.47 -5.64
C HIS A 108 -11.11 -8.06 -5.09
N LYS A 109 -10.23 -7.24 -5.67
CA LYS A 109 -10.05 -5.84 -5.27
C LYS A 109 -9.78 -4.99 -6.50
N ARG A 110 -10.44 -3.82 -6.55
CA ARG A 110 -10.29 -2.83 -7.63
C ARG A 110 -9.88 -1.48 -7.06
N LEU A 111 -9.05 -0.77 -7.82
CA LEU A 111 -8.58 0.58 -7.55
C LEU A 111 -8.76 1.41 -8.82
N THR A 112 -9.09 2.68 -8.64
CA THR A 112 -9.01 3.68 -9.71
C THR A 112 -7.69 4.44 -9.52
N VAL A 113 -6.90 4.49 -10.58
CA VAL A 113 -5.57 5.12 -10.60
C VAL A 113 -5.59 6.33 -11.50
N PHE A 114 -5.33 7.49 -10.92
CA PHE A 114 -5.24 8.77 -11.60
C PHE A 114 -3.78 9.19 -11.81
N GLY A 115 -3.54 9.97 -12.85
CA GLY A 115 -2.33 10.78 -12.95
C GLY A 115 -2.20 11.81 -11.82
N ASN A 116 -1.12 12.57 -11.81
CA ASN A 116 -0.95 13.62 -10.81
C ASN A 116 -2.05 14.67 -10.97
N ARG A 117 -2.66 15.08 -9.85
CA ARG A 117 -3.73 16.08 -9.82
C ARG A 117 -3.65 16.85 -8.53
N TRP A 118 -4.18 18.08 -8.56
CA TRP A 118 -4.10 19.03 -7.47
C TRP A 118 -5.42 19.80 -7.35
N TRP A 119 -5.64 20.38 -6.17
CA TRP A 119 -6.73 21.33 -5.96
C TRP A 119 -6.43 22.64 -6.68
N THR A 120 -7.40 23.14 -7.42
CA THR A 120 -7.35 24.44 -8.13
C THR A 120 -8.65 25.22 -7.93
N VAL A 121 -8.73 26.42 -8.50
CA VAL A 121 -9.96 27.20 -8.59
C VAL A 121 -10.41 27.28 -10.04
N ASN A 122 -11.72 27.14 -10.27
CA ASN A 122 -12.30 27.44 -11.57
C ASN A 122 -12.54 28.96 -11.74
N LEU A 123 -13.01 29.37 -12.92
CA LEU A 123 -13.32 30.78 -13.22
C LEU A 123 -14.39 31.40 -12.31
N ALA A 124 -15.23 30.58 -11.68
CA ALA A 124 -16.23 31.01 -10.71
C ALA A 124 -15.67 31.09 -9.27
N GLY A 125 -14.36 30.91 -9.08
CA GLY A 125 -13.70 30.94 -7.77
C GLY A 125 -13.97 29.70 -6.90
N GLN A 126 -14.61 28.66 -7.45
CA GLN A 126 -14.92 27.44 -6.72
C GLN A 126 -13.70 26.51 -6.72
N ARG A 127 -13.46 25.86 -5.58
CA ARG A 127 -12.42 24.83 -5.43
C ARG A 127 -12.83 23.59 -6.22
N VAL A 128 -11.97 23.16 -7.13
CA VAL A 128 -12.18 21.99 -7.98
C VAL A 128 -10.89 21.17 -8.06
N ILE A 129 -11.02 19.94 -8.55
CA ILE A 129 -9.88 19.06 -8.84
C ILE A 129 -9.43 19.34 -10.27
N ALA A 130 -8.15 19.63 -10.47
CA ALA A 130 -7.59 19.77 -11.82
C ALA A 130 -7.66 18.44 -12.57
N SER A 131 -7.78 18.51 -13.90
CA SER A 131 -7.66 17.32 -14.76
C SER A 131 -6.33 16.62 -14.48
N PRO A 132 -6.30 15.27 -14.32
CA PRO A 132 -5.06 14.57 -14.02
C PRO A 132 -4.05 14.67 -15.18
N ASP A 133 -2.77 14.74 -14.84
CA ASP A 133 -1.68 14.63 -15.80
C ASP A 133 -1.73 13.26 -16.50
N PRO A 134 -1.46 13.18 -17.82
CA PRO A 134 -1.30 11.90 -18.49
C PRO A 134 -0.12 11.10 -17.92
N PHE A 135 -0.29 9.79 -17.73
CA PHE A 135 0.75 8.87 -17.30
C PHE A 135 0.83 7.63 -18.18
N LEU A 136 2.04 7.07 -18.31
CA LEU A 136 2.26 5.75 -18.92
C LEU A 136 2.29 4.64 -17.87
N LYS A 137 2.78 4.95 -16.67
CA LYS A 137 2.86 4.04 -15.53
C LYS A 137 2.69 4.80 -14.21
N MET A 138 2.04 4.18 -13.23
CA MET A 138 1.83 4.73 -11.89
C MET A 138 2.01 3.62 -10.84
N PRO A 139 3.05 3.67 -9.99
CA PRO A 139 3.24 2.67 -8.93
C PRO A 139 2.06 2.63 -7.96
N ILE A 140 1.59 1.43 -7.61
CA ILE A 140 0.53 1.25 -6.62
C ILE A 140 1.18 1.13 -5.24
N ARG A 141 1.12 2.22 -4.46
CA ARG A 141 1.76 2.34 -3.14
C ARG A 141 0.98 3.29 -2.23
N TYR A 142 1.10 3.15 -0.91
CA TYR A 142 0.34 3.98 0.03
C TYR A 142 0.75 5.45 0.04
N GLU A 143 1.97 5.80 -0.39
CA GLU A 143 2.43 7.18 -0.58
C GLU A 143 1.59 7.94 -1.63
N ALA A 144 0.94 7.21 -2.52
CA ALA A 144 0.07 7.73 -3.57
C ALA A 144 -1.42 7.56 -3.23
N ALA A 145 -1.75 7.05 -2.05
CA ALA A 145 -3.11 6.88 -1.54
C ALA A 145 -3.48 7.99 -0.54
N PHE A 146 -4.78 8.10 -0.22
CA PHE A 146 -5.26 9.08 0.74
C PHE A 146 -4.60 8.88 2.10
N GLY A 147 -4.07 9.96 2.68
CA GLY A 147 -3.39 9.93 3.97
C GLY A 147 -2.43 11.08 4.18
N GLY A 148 -1.50 10.87 5.10
CA GLY A 148 -0.36 11.73 5.35
C GLY A 148 -0.58 12.80 6.41
N TRP A 149 0.44 13.63 6.55
CA TRP A 149 0.44 14.77 7.46
C TRP A 149 -0.05 16.05 6.77
N ASP A 150 -0.85 16.82 7.50
CA ASP A 150 -1.03 18.24 7.23
C ASP A 150 -0.25 19.07 8.24
N ARG A 151 0.88 19.63 7.77
CA ARG A 151 1.81 20.45 8.56
C ARG A 151 1.74 21.93 8.21
N THR A 152 0.66 22.37 7.56
CA THR A 152 0.52 23.76 7.08
C THR A 152 0.30 24.77 8.18
N ALA A 153 -0.23 24.34 9.34
CA ALA A 153 -0.38 25.23 10.48
C ALA A 153 1.00 25.68 11.01
N SER A 154 1.13 26.97 11.30
CA SER A 154 2.40 27.55 11.78
C SER A 154 2.83 26.98 13.13
N ASN A 155 1.86 26.62 13.98
CA ASN A 155 2.12 25.96 15.25
C ASN A 155 2.17 24.43 15.04
N PRO A 156 3.29 23.76 15.36
CA PRO A 156 3.42 22.31 15.23
C PRO A 156 2.36 21.51 15.99
N LYS A 157 1.81 22.05 17.09
CA LYS A 157 0.72 21.39 17.85
C LYS A 157 -0.59 21.29 17.04
N ASP A 158 -0.72 22.10 16.00
CA ASP A 158 -1.87 22.11 15.10
C ASP A 158 -1.64 21.27 13.85
N HIS A 159 -0.50 20.58 13.76
CA HIS A 159 -0.29 19.56 12.73
C HIS A 159 -1.26 18.40 12.98
N ARG A 160 -1.77 17.84 11.89
CA ARG A 160 -2.74 16.75 11.93
C ARG A 160 -2.25 15.62 11.05
N LEU A 161 -2.51 14.39 11.48
CA LEU A 161 -2.14 13.17 10.79
C LEU A 161 -3.41 12.38 10.45
N GLU A 162 -3.51 11.88 9.23
CA GLU A 162 -4.41 10.78 8.91
C GLU A 162 -3.73 9.46 9.29
N ALA A 163 -4.00 8.98 10.51
CA ALA A 163 -3.31 7.83 11.10
C ALA A 163 -3.45 6.54 10.27
N ARG A 164 -4.57 6.38 9.54
CA ARG A 164 -4.80 5.19 8.70
C ARG A 164 -3.77 5.00 7.58
N ASN A 165 -3.05 6.06 7.21
CA ASN A 165 -1.95 6.00 6.25
C ASN A 165 -0.99 7.19 6.49
N PRO A 166 -0.03 7.06 7.40
CA PRO A 166 0.87 8.14 7.79
C PRO A 166 1.80 8.63 6.68
N VAL A 167 2.09 7.75 5.71
CA VAL A 167 3.00 7.99 4.58
C VAL A 167 2.28 8.50 3.34
N GLY A 168 0.95 8.58 3.37
CA GLY A 168 0.10 8.96 2.24
C GLY A 168 0.13 10.42 1.87
N ARG A 169 -0.80 10.80 0.98
CA ARG A 169 -0.98 12.19 0.53
C ARG A 169 -2.44 12.60 0.43
N GLY A 170 -2.66 13.90 0.34
CA GLY A 170 -3.98 14.49 0.10
C GLY A 170 -4.83 14.73 1.35
N PHE A 171 -4.37 14.35 2.55
CA PHE A 171 -4.99 14.82 3.77
C PHE A 171 -4.77 16.33 3.96
N ILE A 172 -5.87 17.05 4.16
CA ILE A 172 -5.92 18.50 4.35
C ILE A 172 -6.88 18.79 5.49
N SER A 173 -6.35 19.28 6.60
CA SER A 173 -7.09 19.59 7.83
C SER A 173 -7.76 20.96 7.75
N ASN A 174 -7.11 21.94 7.13
CA ASN A 174 -7.67 23.25 6.86
C ASN A 174 -8.02 23.41 5.37
N PRO A 175 -9.32 23.36 4.99
CA PRO A 175 -9.73 23.46 3.60
C PRO A 175 -9.25 24.73 2.88
N ASN A 176 -9.01 25.82 3.61
CA ASN A 176 -8.56 27.08 3.01
C ASN A 176 -7.13 27.02 2.45
N GLY A 177 -6.30 26.09 2.96
CA GLY A 177 -4.94 25.86 2.47
C GLY A 177 -4.83 24.78 1.38
N CYS A 178 -5.94 24.40 0.73
CA CYS A 178 -5.92 23.29 -0.22
C CYS A 178 -5.32 23.63 -1.59
N LEU A 179 -5.36 24.87 -2.05
CA LEU A 179 -4.98 25.21 -3.42
C LEU A 179 -3.52 24.83 -3.71
N GLY A 180 -3.29 24.18 -4.85
CA GLY A 180 -1.99 23.64 -5.25
C GLY A 180 -1.56 22.36 -4.50
N ARG A 181 -2.31 21.91 -3.48
CA ARG A 181 -2.01 20.65 -2.78
C ARG A 181 -2.33 19.45 -3.68
N PRO A 182 -1.48 18.41 -3.68
CA PRO A 182 -1.71 17.21 -4.46
C PRO A 182 -2.87 16.39 -3.87
N LEU A 183 -3.62 15.73 -4.75
CA LEU A 183 -4.54 14.65 -4.40
C LEU A 183 -3.81 13.29 -4.46
N PRO A 184 -4.35 12.24 -3.82
CA PRO A 184 -3.88 10.89 -4.07
C PRO A 184 -4.14 10.47 -5.52
N ASN A 185 -3.26 9.61 -6.01
CA ASN A 185 -3.39 8.97 -7.31
C ASN A 185 -4.25 7.71 -7.22
N ILE A 186 -4.35 7.07 -6.05
CA ILE A 186 -4.99 5.76 -5.90
C ILE A 186 -6.21 5.89 -4.99
N GLU A 187 -7.36 5.46 -5.49
CA GLU A 187 -8.64 5.51 -4.78
C GLU A 187 -9.44 4.22 -4.94
N TYR A 188 -10.39 3.99 -4.03
CA TYR A 188 -11.40 2.97 -4.25
C TYR A 188 -12.50 3.52 -5.17
N PRO A 189 -12.91 2.79 -6.24
CA PRO A 189 -13.89 3.28 -7.21
C PRO A 189 -15.24 3.70 -6.58
N ALA A 190 -15.61 3.08 -5.45
CA ALA A 190 -16.86 3.37 -4.75
C ALA A 190 -16.82 4.63 -3.86
N ASN A 191 -15.64 5.22 -3.63
CA ASN A 191 -15.48 6.35 -2.71
C ASN A 191 -14.39 7.31 -3.21
N LEU A 192 -14.61 7.85 -4.41
CA LEU A 192 -13.70 8.81 -5.03
C LEU A 192 -13.73 10.16 -4.28
N ILE A 193 -12.59 10.84 -4.24
CA ILE A 193 -12.51 12.20 -3.68
C ILE A 193 -13.22 13.18 -4.61
N SER A 194 -14.28 13.80 -4.07
CA SER A 194 -15.06 14.83 -4.75
C SER A 194 -14.90 16.22 -4.13
N SER A 195 -14.39 16.30 -2.89
CA SER A 195 -14.20 17.56 -2.18
C SER A 195 -13.03 17.50 -1.20
N VAL A 196 -12.55 18.66 -0.73
CA VAL A 196 -11.49 18.75 0.28
C VAL A 196 -11.91 18.13 1.63
N ALA A 197 -13.22 18.01 1.87
CA ALA A 197 -13.78 17.38 3.05
C ALA A 197 -13.83 15.84 2.95
N SER A 198 -13.60 15.25 1.78
CA SER A 198 -13.58 13.80 1.61
C SER A 198 -12.51 13.15 2.50
N ARG A 199 -12.87 12.03 3.15
CA ARG A 199 -11.99 11.24 4.03
C ARG A 199 -12.06 9.75 3.67
N PRO A 200 -11.79 9.36 2.40
CA PRO A 200 -11.89 7.96 2.00
C PRO A 200 -10.88 7.09 2.77
N ALA A 201 -11.08 5.78 2.75
CA ALA A 201 -10.07 4.85 3.25
C ALA A 201 -8.84 4.87 2.32
N PRO A 202 -7.61 4.73 2.85
CA PRO A 202 -6.41 4.55 2.03
C PRO A 202 -6.55 3.33 1.10
N ALA A 203 -6.36 3.56 -0.19
CA ALA A 203 -6.56 2.54 -1.22
C ALA A 203 -5.21 1.94 -1.66
N GLY A 204 -5.12 0.62 -1.77
CA GLY A 204 -3.87 -0.07 -2.10
C GLY A 204 -4.01 -1.59 -2.10
N PHE A 205 -2.97 -2.28 -2.57
CA PHE A 205 -2.90 -3.76 -2.57
C PHE A 205 -1.78 -4.31 -1.69
N ASN A 206 -0.92 -3.44 -1.17
CA ASN A 206 0.33 -3.79 -0.50
C ASN A 206 0.13 -4.10 0.99
N ALA A 207 1.21 -4.50 1.65
CA ALA A 207 1.23 -4.63 3.12
C ALA A 207 0.97 -3.27 3.80
N VAL A 208 0.20 -3.31 4.88
CA VAL A 208 -0.02 -2.19 5.80
C VAL A 208 0.87 -2.43 7.01
N ALA A 209 1.72 -1.45 7.35
CA ALA A 209 2.60 -1.62 8.48
C ALA A 209 1.81 -1.69 9.79
N CYS A 210 2.23 -2.58 10.69
CA CYS A 210 1.52 -2.86 11.94
C CYS A 210 1.41 -1.67 12.92
N HIS A 211 2.17 -0.60 12.70
CA HIS A 211 2.19 0.60 13.54
C HIS A 211 1.29 1.73 13.02
N TRP A 212 0.58 1.53 11.89
CA TRP A 212 -0.40 2.48 11.36
C TRP A 212 -1.70 2.43 12.16
#